data_AF-A0A7D9LRU4-F1
#
_entry.id   AF-A0A7D9LRU4-F1
#
_cell.length_a   1.000
_cell.length_b   1.000
_cell.length_c   1.000
_cell.angle_alpha   90.00
_cell.angle_beta   90.00
_cell.angle_gamma   90.00
#
_symmetry.space_group_name_H-M   'P 1'
#
loop_
_entity.id
_entity.type
_entity.pdbx_description
1 polymer ?
#
loop_
_entity_poly.entity_id
_entity_poly.type
_entity_poly.pdbx_seq_one_letter_code
_entity_poly.pdbx_strand_id
1 'polypeptide(L)'
;LNRKQGRKSRPVTACNFGNKNFTIGDEWNPHLEPDGINYCITCRCKKDGLVDCEETKCKPITCPGKLMPSGKCCAVCPNPENGVSLSKKQCRYNGKSYQQGEVWNIPMEKEIGDNNCAECTCH
;
A
#
# COMPACT_ATOMS: atom_id res chain seq x y z
N LEU A 1 8.11 -55.53 33.79
CA LEU A 1 8.23 -54.05 33.76
C LEU A 1 7.85 -53.54 32.37
N ASN A 2 6.63 -53.01 32.20
CA ASN A 2 6.16 -52.46 30.93
C ASN A 2 6.80 -51.09 30.67
N ARG A 3 7.75 -51.02 29.74
CA ARG A 3 8.28 -49.75 29.23
C ARG A 3 7.23 -49.08 28.36
N LYS A 4 6.38 -48.22 28.95
CA LYS A 4 5.56 -47.28 28.19
C LYS A 4 6.51 -46.30 27.50
N GLN A 5 6.72 -46.51 26.20
CA GLN A 5 7.41 -45.57 25.33
C GLN A 5 6.52 -44.33 25.20
N GLY A 6 6.74 -43.34 26.06
CA GLY A 6 6.20 -42.01 25.85
C GLY A 6 6.77 -41.48 24.53
N ARG A 7 5.94 -41.31 23.51
CA ARG A 7 6.29 -40.56 22.30
C ARG A 7 6.71 -39.16 22.76
N LYS A 8 8.01 -38.89 22.85
CA LYS A 8 8.50 -37.52 22.87
C LYS A 8 8.20 -36.94 21.49
N SER A 9 7.14 -36.15 21.36
CA SER A 9 6.91 -35.38 20.14
C SER A 9 8.15 -34.52 19.88
N ARG A 10 8.67 -34.57 18.65
CA ARG A 10 9.78 -33.68 18.23
C ARG A 10 9.40 -32.23 18.53
N PRO A 11 10.35 -31.39 18.97
CA PRO A 11 10.10 -29.96 19.10
C PRO A 11 9.61 -29.44 17.76
N VAL A 12 8.48 -28.73 17.77
CA VAL A 12 7.96 -28.09 16.56
C VAL A 12 8.84 -26.90 16.24
N THR A 13 9.37 -26.85 15.03
CA THR A 13 10.30 -25.80 14.60
C THR A 13 9.71 -24.85 13.56
N ALA A 14 8.56 -25.20 12.97
CA ALA A 14 7.92 -24.46 11.90
C ALA A 14 6.43 -24.79 11.81
N CYS A 15 5.65 -23.87 11.24
CA CYS A 15 4.27 -24.08 10.85
C CYS A 15 4.20 -24.39 9.35
N ASN A 16 3.30 -25.29 8.97
CA ASN A 16 3.00 -25.57 7.57
C ASN A 16 1.68 -24.89 7.20
N PHE A 17 1.67 -24.12 6.12
CA PHE A 17 0.46 -23.49 5.57
C PHE A 17 0.46 -23.62 4.05
N GLY A 18 -0.50 -24.38 3.52
CA GLY A 18 -0.50 -24.79 2.13
C GLY A 18 0.80 -25.55 1.78
N ASN A 19 1.49 -25.09 0.73
CA ASN A 19 2.78 -25.65 0.29
C ASN A 19 4.00 -24.88 0.82
N LYS A 20 3.84 -24.05 1.86
CA LYS A 20 4.90 -23.23 2.43
C LYS A 20 5.14 -23.59 3.90
N ASN A 21 6.40 -23.48 4.31
CA ASN A 21 6.83 -23.59 5.70
C ASN A 21 7.16 -22.20 6.23
N PHE A 22 6.69 -21.90 7.44
CA PHE A 22 6.89 -20.63 8.14
C PHE A 22 7.60 -20.90 9.47
N THR A 23 8.57 -20.07 9.80
CA THR A 23 9.27 -20.16 11.08
C THR A 23 8.40 -19.60 12.20
N ILE A 24 8.65 -20.07 13.43
CA ILE A 24 7.92 -19.58 14.60
C ILE A 24 8.11 -18.07 14.73
N GLY A 25 6.99 -17.34 14.77
CA GLY A 25 6.96 -15.88 14.83
C GLY A 25 6.72 -15.20 13.48
N ASP A 26 6.84 -15.90 12.35
CA ASP A 26 6.55 -15.33 11.05
C ASP A 26 5.09 -14.85 10.98
N GLU A 27 4.90 -13.69 10.35
CA GLU A 27 3.61 -13.10 10.05
C GLU A 27 3.50 -12.85 8.53
N TRP A 28 2.38 -13.24 7.93
CA TRP A 28 2.18 -13.13 6.48
C TRP A 28 0.71 -12.91 6.11
N ASN A 29 0.49 -12.30 4.94
CA ASN A 29 -0.81 -12.30 4.29
C ASN A 29 -0.91 -13.53 3.37
N PRO A 30 -1.97 -14.36 3.47
CA PRO A 30 -2.09 -15.57 2.67
C PRO A 30 -2.36 -15.22 1.20
N HIS A 31 -1.84 -16.05 0.31
CA HIS A 31 -2.22 -16.04 -1.10
C HIS A 31 -3.44 -16.96 -1.26
N LEU A 32 -4.57 -16.41 -1.64
CA LEU A 32 -5.80 -17.13 -1.94
C LEU A 32 -5.96 -17.16 -3.46
N GLU A 33 -5.81 -18.33 -4.08
CA GLU A 33 -6.07 -18.44 -5.52
C GLU A 33 -7.59 -18.44 -5.78
N PRO A 34 -8.08 -17.72 -6.80
CA PRO A 34 -7.34 -16.96 -7.84
C PRO A 34 -7.04 -15.48 -7.48
N ASP A 35 -7.55 -14.98 -6.36
CA ASP A 35 -7.55 -13.56 -5.98
C ASP A 35 -6.17 -12.96 -5.61
N GLY A 36 -5.18 -13.80 -5.35
CA GLY A 36 -3.84 -13.37 -4.98
C GLY A 36 -3.67 -13.12 -3.48
N ILE A 37 -2.82 -12.17 -3.11
CA ILE A 37 -2.51 -11.88 -1.70
C ILE A 37 -3.69 -11.17 -1.04
N ASN A 38 -4.24 -11.76 0.01
CA ASN A 38 -5.31 -11.13 0.79
C ASN A 38 -4.71 -10.34 1.97
N TYR A 39 -4.59 -9.02 1.79
CA TYR A 39 -4.06 -8.11 2.81
C TYR A 39 -4.98 -7.90 4.02
N CYS A 40 -6.22 -8.39 3.98
CA CYS A 40 -7.15 -8.34 5.10
C CYS A 40 -6.96 -9.48 6.09
N ILE A 41 -6.22 -10.52 5.74
CA ILE A 41 -5.94 -11.63 6.65
C ILE A 41 -4.46 -11.60 7.01
N THR A 42 -4.15 -11.62 8.30
CA THR A 42 -2.78 -11.76 8.78
C THR A 42 -2.68 -13.08 9.52
N CYS A 43 -1.85 -13.98 8.99
CA CYS A 43 -1.53 -15.26 9.61
C CYS A 43 -0.21 -15.17 10.36
N ARG A 44 -0.11 -15.89 11.48
CA ARG A 44 1.07 -15.97 12.31
C ARG A 44 1.41 -17.40 12.68
N CYS A 45 2.69 -17.77 12.62
CA CYS A 45 3.15 -19.05 13.12
C CYS A 45 3.41 -19.00 14.62
N LYS A 46 2.61 -19.71 15.42
CA LYS A 46 2.73 -19.78 16.88
C LYS A 46 3.79 -20.80 17.32
N LYS A 47 4.24 -20.67 18.57
CA LYS A 47 5.27 -21.53 19.19
C LYS A 47 4.86 -22.99 19.33
N ASP A 48 3.56 -23.26 19.34
CA ASP A 48 2.97 -24.61 19.37
C ASP A 48 2.93 -25.27 17.97
N GLY A 49 3.37 -24.57 16.93
CA GLY A 49 3.33 -25.04 15.55
C GLY A 49 2.02 -24.79 14.83
N LEU A 50 1.08 -24.10 15.47
CA LEU A 50 -0.20 -23.77 14.87
C LEU A 50 -0.12 -22.44 14.13
N VAL A 51 -0.83 -22.37 13.00
CA VAL A 51 -1.04 -21.13 12.27
C VAL A 51 -2.30 -20.46 12.83
N ASP A 52 -2.17 -19.20 13.22
CA ASP A 52 -3.26 -18.37 13.70
C ASP A 52 -3.51 -17.25 12.70
N CYS A 53 -4.71 -17.18 12.12
CA CYS A 53 -5.05 -16.16 11.14
C CYS A 53 -6.16 -15.25 11.67
N GLU A 54 -5.91 -13.95 11.64
CA GLU A 54 -6.86 -12.93 12.05
C GLU A 54 -7.31 -12.09 10.84
N GLU A 55 -8.61 -11.86 10.74
CA GLU A 55 -9.18 -10.99 9.73
C GLU A 55 -9.30 -9.54 10.26
N THR A 56 -8.74 -8.61 9.49
CA THR A 56 -8.81 -7.18 9.76
C THR A 56 -10.16 -6.64 9.32
N LYS A 57 -10.94 -6.14 10.28
CA LYS A 57 -12.21 -5.44 10.00
C LYS A 57 -11.94 -3.95 9.74
N CYS A 58 -12.25 -3.49 8.53
CA CYS A 58 -12.13 -2.09 8.18
C CYS A 58 -13.24 -1.24 8.80
N LYS A 59 -12.88 -0.05 9.27
CA LYS A 59 -13.86 0.94 9.70
C LYS A 59 -14.63 1.46 8.49
N PRO A 60 -15.96 1.62 8.57
CA PRO A 60 -16.73 2.22 7.49
C PRO A 60 -16.31 3.68 7.32
N ILE A 61 -16.04 4.07 6.08
CA ILE A 61 -15.73 5.44 5.71
C ILE A 61 -16.71 5.94 4.65
N THR A 62 -17.05 7.23 4.71
CA THR A 62 -17.94 7.91 3.76
C THR A 62 -17.26 9.20 3.32
N CYS A 63 -16.76 9.22 2.09
CA CYS A 63 -16.13 10.38 1.46
C CYS A 63 -16.20 10.23 -0.06
N PRO A 64 -16.21 11.34 -0.82
CA PRO A 64 -16.12 11.29 -2.27
C PRO A 64 -14.74 10.74 -2.67
N GLY A 65 -14.72 9.60 -3.37
CA GLY A 65 -13.49 9.01 -3.92
C GLY A 65 -12.64 8.20 -2.93
N LYS A 66 -13.16 7.08 -2.41
CA LYS A 66 -12.39 6.13 -1.60
C LYS A 66 -11.18 5.60 -2.40
N LEU A 67 -10.01 5.57 -1.76
CA LEU A 67 -8.78 5.05 -2.35
C LEU A 67 -8.41 3.73 -1.69
N MET A 68 -8.05 2.71 -2.47
CA MET A 68 -7.47 1.46 -1.97
C MET A 68 -5.94 1.49 -2.16
N PRO A 69 -5.15 1.69 -1.09
CA PRO A 69 -3.70 1.68 -1.21
C PRO A 69 -3.19 0.27 -1.53
N SER A 70 -2.19 0.17 -2.40
CA SER A 70 -1.51 -1.09 -2.70
C SER A 70 -0.95 -1.72 -1.42
N GLY A 71 -1.25 -3.00 -1.18
CA GLY A 71 -0.77 -3.73 -0.02
C GLY A 71 -1.48 -3.42 1.30
N LYS A 72 -2.67 -2.80 1.26
CA LYS A 72 -3.49 -2.52 2.45
C LYS A 72 -4.88 -3.13 2.30
N CYS A 73 -5.44 -3.58 3.43
CA CYS A 73 -6.81 -4.08 3.50
C CYS A 73 -7.85 -2.96 3.34
N CYS A 74 -7.62 -1.82 4.00
CA CYS A 74 -8.66 -0.82 4.17
C CYS A 74 -8.52 0.37 3.24
N ALA A 75 -9.66 0.78 2.69
CA ALA A 75 -9.77 2.02 1.95
C ALA A 75 -9.52 3.23 2.85
N VAL A 76 -8.97 4.28 2.27
CA VAL A 76 -8.73 5.56 2.92
C VAL A 76 -9.45 6.67 2.17
N CYS A 77 -9.80 7.73 2.89
CA CYS A 77 -10.23 8.96 2.25
C CYS A 77 -9.02 9.72 1.70
N PRO A 78 -9.14 10.38 0.55
CA PRO A 78 -8.11 11.27 0.04
C PRO A 78 -7.98 12.45 0.99
N ASN A 79 -6.98 12.41 1.88
CA ASN A 79 -6.65 13.54 2.74
C ASN A 79 -5.72 14.47 1.96
N PRO A 80 -6.05 15.77 1.83
CA PRO A 80 -5.15 16.74 1.19
C PRO A 80 -3.82 16.92 1.94
N GLU A 81 -3.70 16.47 3.19
CA GLU A 81 -2.51 16.64 4.04
C GLU A 81 -1.58 15.42 4.11
N ASN A 82 -2.02 14.23 3.68
CA ASN A 82 -1.19 13.02 3.69
C ASN A 82 -1.00 12.50 2.27
N GLY A 83 -0.12 13.18 1.53
CA GLY A 83 1.02 12.56 0.84
C GLY A 83 0.81 11.42 -0.16
N VAL A 84 -0.41 10.92 -0.42
CA VAL A 84 -0.73 10.37 -1.75
C VAL A 84 -0.90 11.58 -2.65
N SER A 85 0.24 12.23 -2.87
CA SER A 85 0.45 13.08 -4.02
C SER A 85 0.19 12.14 -5.19
N LEU A 86 -1.05 12.14 -5.70
CA LEU A 86 -1.20 12.36 -7.14
C LEU A 86 -0.21 13.48 -7.38
N SER A 87 0.96 13.15 -7.91
CA SER A 87 2.00 14.12 -8.18
C SER A 87 1.29 15.19 -8.99
N LYS A 88 0.84 16.25 -8.30
CA LYS A 88 0.30 17.42 -8.96
C LYS A 88 1.52 17.86 -9.70
N LYS A 89 1.61 17.50 -10.98
CA LYS A 89 2.62 17.99 -11.89
C LYS A 89 2.36 19.48 -11.89
N GLN A 90 3.08 20.14 -11.01
CA GLN A 90 2.87 21.53 -10.71
C GLN A 90 4.04 22.23 -11.36
N CYS A 91 3.76 22.86 -12.49
CA CYS A 91 4.76 23.62 -13.22
C CYS A 91 5.03 24.90 -12.43
N ARG A 92 6.30 25.30 -12.36
CA ARG A 92 6.69 26.55 -11.70
C ARG A 92 7.22 27.52 -12.74
N TYR A 93 6.58 28.68 -12.88
CA TYR A 93 7.02 29.75 -13.75
C TYR A 93 7.06 31.08 -13.00
N ASN A 94 8.23 31.75 -13.04
CA ASN A 94 8.51 33.01 -12.36
C ASN A 94 8.10 33.05 -10.87
N GLY A 95 8.33 31.95 -10.15
CA GLY A 95 7.98 31.82 -8.74
C GLY A 95 6.52 31.45 -8.45
N LYS A 96 5.63 31.49 -9.45
CA LYS A 96 4.23 31.06 -9.36
C LYS A 96 4.09 29.58 -9.77
N SER A 97 3.19 28.88 -9.08
CA SER A 97 2.92 27.46 -9.28
C SER A 97 1.59 27.25 -10.02
N TYR A 98 1.59 26.39 -11.03
CA TYR A 98 0.46 26.13 -11.94
C TYR A 98 0.07 24.64 -11.90
N GLN A 99 -1.22 24.33 -11.87
CA GLN A 99 -1.70 22.94 -11.90
C GLN A 99 -1.65 22.36 -13.32
N GLN A 100 -1.61 21.03 -13.44
CA GLN A 100 -1.59 20.36 -14.76
C GLN A 100 -2.82 20.76 -15.59
N GLY A 101 -2.61 21.26 -16.80
CA GLY A 101 -3.63 21.83 -17.69
C GLY A 101 -3.92 23.31 -17.47
N GLU A 102 -3.33 23.95 -16.46
CA GLU A 102 -3.51 25.38 -16.21
C GLU A 102 -2.72 26.21 -17.24
N VAL A 103 -3.39 27.23 -17.75
CA VAL A 103 -2.90 28.13 -18.79
C VAL A 103 -2.56 29.49 -18.19
N TRP A 104 -1.39 30.04 -18.51
CA TRP A 104 -0.99 31.37 -18.06
C TRP A 104 -0.36 32.22 -19.16
N ASN A 105 -0.56 33.53 -19.02
CA ASN A 105 -0.02 34.54 -19.92
C ASN A 105 1.22 35.17 -19.30
N ILE A 106 2.27 35.37 -20.11
CA ILE A 106 3.51 36.02 -19.69
C ILE A 106 3.37 37.54 -19.93
N PRO A 107 3.49 38.39 -18.90
CA PRO A 107 3.47 39.84 -19.09
C PRO A 107 4.71 40.31 -19.88
N MET A 108 4.47 41.05 -20.95
CA MET A 108 5.43 41.48 -21.99
C MET A 108 6.51 42.49 -21.55
N GLU A 109 6.88 42.56 -20.27
CA GLU A 109 7.76 43.64 -19.76
C GLU A 109 9.25 43.29 -19.69
N LYS A 110 9.69 42.08 -20.09
CA LYS A 110 11.13 41.78 -20.24
C LYS A 110 11.43 40.89 -21.46
N GLU A 111 12.05 41.54 -22.45
CA GLU A 111 12.93 41.03 -23.52
C GLU A 111 12.61 39.62 -24.06
N ILE A 112 11.88 39.64 -25.17
CA ILE A 112 11.50 38.53 -26.04
C ILE A 112 12.76 38.00 -26.75
N GLY A 113 13.15 36.76 -26.45
CA GLY A 113 14.04 35.97 -27.31
C GLY A 113 13.23 34.94 -28.09
N ASP A 114 13.43 34.91 -29.41
CA ASP A 114 12.83 34.03 -30.43
C ASP A 114 12.29 32.68 -29.91
N ASN A 115 11.00 32.65 -29.53
CA ASN A 115 10.06 31.51 -29.54
C ASN A 115 8.80 31.91 -28.78
N ASN A 116 7.92 32.61 -29.51
CA ASN A 116 6.73 33.28 -29.00
C ASN A 116 5.68 32.28 -28.53
N CYS A 117 5.58 32.05 -27.22
CA CYS A 117 4.43 31.41 -26.62
C CYS A 117 3.76 32.41 -25.65
N ALA A 118 2.73 33.12 -26.14
CA ALA A 118 1.92 34.04 -25.33
C ALA A 118 1.04 33.30 -24.31
N GLU A 119 0.86 31.99 -24.51
CA GLU A 119 0.04 31.10 -23.72
C GLU A 119 0.86 29.89 -23.30
N CYS A 120 1.14 29.75 -22.00
CA CYS A 120 1.85 28.60 -21.47
C CYS A 120 0.88 27.65 -20.79
N THR A 121 0.97 26.36 -21.11
CA THR A 121 0.14 25.31 -20.50
C THR A 121 1.02 24.34 -19.72
N CYS A 122 0.61 23.98 -18.50
CA CYS A 122 1.33 22.98 -17.71
C CYS A 122 0.99 21.55 -18.17
N HIS A 123 1.96 20.78 -18.66
CA HIS A 123 1.77 19.38 -19.13
C HIS A 123 2.48 18.34 -18.25
#